data_AF-A0A0K0IXI9-F1
#
_entry.id   AF-A0A0K0IXI9-F1
#
_cell.length_a   1.000
_cell.length_b   1.000
_cell.length_c   1.000
_cell.angle_alpha   90.00
_cell.angle_beta   90.00
_cell.angle_gamma   90.00
#
_symmetry.space_group_name_H-M   'P 1'
#
loop_
_entity.id
_entity.type
_entity.pdbx_description
1 polymer ?
#
loop_
_entity_poly.entity_id
_entity_poly.type
_entity_poly.pdbx_seq_one_letter_code
_entity_poly.pdbx_strand_id
1 'polypeptide(L)'
;MMREILGDIIRPTHYGLEWELPRISDVLETNFFLPILIYFIILQILGYLVKQLLWISYLQLTRHRLQNLTVSLVHSCIAGCSSLIFFITRPIVMLEDAIHWYNPVAAQLIYFSMAYFLYDTTDVIRNDSSWHAFVILAHHTVVYSIFSIGMLSHKFLPYTYWALMVEINTSFLHVRSIMRLTNRDPCKNLCYKTISLLAFLTFFVFRLGTLLWMMLFMVMNYGTFHPFYTYSSLTAEVFFFIFSIFLLRHLLIEEGILEKAVL
;
A
#
# COMPACT_ATOMS: atom_id res chain seq x y z
N MET A 1 26.24 5.65 37.37
CA MET A 1 24.89 6.13 37.78
C MET A 1 24.24 7.10 36.80
N MET A 2 24.54 8.41 36.73
CA MET A 2 23.78 9.33 35.82
C MET A 2 23.97 9.01 34.32
N ARG A 3 25.14 8.53 33.90
CA ARG A 3 25.36 8.01 32.54
C ARG A 3 24.67 6.67 32.26
N GLU A 4 24.46 5.83 33.27
CA GLU A 4 23.67 4.59 33.10
C GLU A 4 22.19 4.91 33.05
N ILE A 5 21.70 5.82 33.90
CA ILE A 5 20.33 6.32 33.85
C ILE A 5 20.05 6.98 32.50
N LEU A 6 20.96 7.82 31.99
CA LEU A 6 20.85 8.36 30.62
C LEU A 6 20.97 7.27 29.56
N GLY A 7 21.84 6.28 29.75
CA GLY A 7 21.99 5.15 28.83
C GLY A 7 20.72 4.32 28.71
N ASP A 8 20.05 4.03 29.82
CA ASP A 8 18.81 3.26 29.86
C ASP A 8 17.58 4.09 29.47
N ILE A 9 17.60 5.41 29.69
CA ILE A 9 16.58 6.33 29.16
C ILE A 9 16.74 6.53 27.63
N ILE A 10 17.97 6.45 27.11
CA ILE A 10 18.27 6.63 25.68
C ILE A 10 18.26 5.30 24.92
N ARG A 11 18.30 4.13 25.57
CA ARG A 11 17.99 2.87 24.91
C ARG A 11 16.55 3.00 24.40
N PRO A 12 16.33 3.08 23.08
CA PRO A 12 14.97 3.05 22.57
C PRO A 12 14.34 1.78 23.11
N THR A 13 13.12 1.85 23.64
CA THR A 13 12.36 0.74 24.24
C THR A 13 12.24 -0.50 23.33
N HIS A 14 12.74 -0.40 22.10
CA HIS A 14 12.66 -1.36 21.02
C HIS A 14 14.04 -1.89 20.56
N TYR A 15 15.17 -1.57 21.19
CA TYR A 15 16.48 -2.12 20.78
C TYR A 15 16.52 -3.64 20.94
N GLY A 16 17.05 -4.37 19.95
CA GLY A 16 17.10 -5.84 19.95
C GLY A 16 15.84 -6.53 19.43
N LEU A 17 14.70 -5.82 19.33
CA LEU A 17 13.46 -6.42 18.79
C LEU A 17 13.59 -6.85 17.32
N GLU A 18 14.55 -6.28 16.57
CA GLU A 18 14.86 -6.75 15.21
C GLU A 18 15.39 -8.20 15.18
N TRP A 19 15.84 -8.74 16.31
CA TRP A 19 16.26 -10.14 16.46
C TRP A 19 15.17 -11.05 17.04
N GLU A 20 14.04 -10.50 17.48
CA GLU A 20 12.87 -11.25 17.94
C GLU A 20 11.91 -11.50 16.77
N LEU A 21 11.04 -12.51 16.91
CA LEU A 21 9.90 -12.64 16.00
C LEU A 21 8.81 -11.63 16.40
N PRO A 22 7.99 -11.13 15.45
CA PRO A 22 6.87 -10.26 15.79
C PRO A 22 5.92 -10.99 16.75
N ARG A 23 5.53 -10.31 17.83
CA ARG A 23 4.66 -10.87 18.86
C ARG A 23 3.23 -10.96 18.35
N ILE A 24 2.84 -12.12 17.82
CA ILE A 24 1.51 -12.34 17.23
C ILE A 24 0.39 -12.18 18.28
N SER A 25 0.68 -12.42 19.56
CA SER A 25 -0.24 -12.13 20.67
C SER A 25 -0.73 -10.68 20.69
N ASP A 26 0.11 -9.77 20.20
CA ASP A 26 -0.10 -8.33 20.33
C ASP A 26 -1.07 -7.80 19.24
N VAL A 27 -1.55 -8.68 18.34
CA VAL A 27 -2.59 -8.35 17.36
C VAL A 27 -3.89 -7.90 18.03
N LEU A 28 -4.17 -8.42 19.23
CA LEU A 28 -5.36 -8.05 20.02
C LEU A 28 -5.10 -6.89 20.98
N GLU A 29 -3.84 -6.43 21.10
CA GLU A 29 -3.51 -5.29 21.94
C GLU A 29 -4.15 -4.02 21.40
N THR A 30 -4.60 -3.18 22.33
CA THR A 30 -5.35 -1.97 21.99
C THR A 30 -4.57 -1.04 21.07
N ASN A 31 -3.24 -0.94 21.25
CA ASN A 31 -2.38 -0.08 20.45
C ASN A 31 -2.25 -0.53 18.97
N PHE A 32 -2.54 -1.78 18.65
CA PHE A 32 -2.52 -2.31 17.29
C PHE A 32 -3.94 -2.40 16.71
N PHE A 33 -4.86 -3.03 17.44
CA PHE A 33 -6.21 -3.29 16.96
C PHE A 33 -7.09 -2.03 16.88
N LEU A 34 -7.02 -1.15 17.88
CA LEU A 34 -7.94 -0.01 17.99
C LEU A 34 -7.76 1.00 16.85
N PRO A 35 -6.54 1.43 16.44
CA PRO A 35 -6.37 2.31 15.29
C PRO A 35 -6.96 1.72 14.00
N ILE A 36 -6.70 0.43 13.75
CA ILE A 36 -7.22 -0.27 12.56
C ILE A 36 -8.75 -0.28 12.59
N LEU A 37 -9.37 -0.58 13.72
CA LEU A 37 -10.83 -0.57 13.88
C LEU A 37 -11.43 0.83 13.64
N ILE A 38 -10.83 1.87 14.21
CA ILE A 38 -11.29 3.26 14.04
C ILE A 38 -11.23 3.67 12.56
N TYR A 39 -10.09 3.44 11.90
CA TYR A 39 -9.97 3.76 10.48
C TYR A 39 -10.89 2.91 9.60
N PHE A 40 -11.13 1.65 9.96
CA PHE A 40 -12.07 0.78 9.26
C PHE A 40 -13.49 1.36 9.34
N ILE A 41 -13.92 1.82 10.52
CA ILE A 41 -15.23 2.49 10.68
C ILE A 41 -15.29 3.77 9.84
N ILE A 42 -14.24 4.59 9.84
CA ILE A 42 -14.16 5.81 9.01
C ILE A 42 -14.30 5.46 7.52
N LEU A 43 -13.64 4.40 7.06
CA LEU A 43 -13.72 3.94 5.67
C LEU A 43 -15.09 3.35 5.32
N GLN A 44 -15.77 2.68 6.27
CA GLN A 44 -17.16 2.26 6.09
C GLN A 44 -18.10 3.46 5.91
N ILE A 45 -17.89 4.53 6.69
CA ILE A 45 -18.66 5.78 6.54
C ILE A 45 -18.36 6.42 5.19
N LEU A 46 -17.08 6.54 4.80
CA LEU A 46 -16.70 7.06 3.49
C LEU A 46 -17.32 6.24 2.35
N GLY A 47 -17.22 4.91 2.42
CA GLY A 47 -17.80 4.00 1.45
C GLY A 47 -19.33 4.13 1.35
N TYR A 48 -20.02 4.28 2.49
CA TYR A 48 -21.45 4.57 2.52
C TYR A 48 -21.77 5.91 1.84
N LEU A 49 -21.04 6.98 2.15
CA LEU A 49 -21.22 8.29 1.53
C LEU A 49 -20.99 8.25 0.02
N VAL A 50 -19.94 7.58 -0.44
CA VAL A 50 -19.68 7.38 -1.88
C VAL A 50 -20.83 6.61 -2.55
N LYS A 51 -21.36 5.56 -1.89
CA LYS A 51 -22.50 4.79 -2.40
C LYS A 51 -23.79 5.60 -2.54
N GLN A 52 -24.01 6.57 -1.64
CA GLN A 52 -25.19 7.44 -1.65
C GLN A 52 -25.05 8.66 -2.58
N LEU A 53 -23.86 9.22 -2.69
CA LEU A 53 -23.65 10.54 -3.33
C LEU A 53 -23.06 10.44 -4.73
N LEU A 54 -22.26 9.42 -5.03
CA LEU A 54 -21.49 9.34 -6.27
C LEU A 54 -21.93 8.18 -7.17
N TRP A 55 -21.86 8.42 -8.48
CA TRP A 55 -22.09 7.42 -9.54
C TRP A 55 -23.51 6.81 -9.58
N ILE A 56 -24.51 7.47 -8.95
CA ILE A 56 -25.88 6.94 -8.80
C ILE A 56 -26.60 6.70 -10.13
N SER A 57 -26.24 7.44 -11.19
CA SER A 57 -26.85 7.38 -12.53
C SER A 57 -26.33 6.22 -13.40
N TYR A 58 -25.29 5.51 -12.96
CA TYR A 58 -24.68 4.42 -13.73
C TYR A 58 -25.38 3.07 -13.45
N LEU A 59 -25.30 2.16 -14.43
CA LEU A 59 -25.76 0.78 -14.29
C LEU A 59 -25.05 0.08 -13.13
N GLN A 60 -25.76 -0.85 -12.46
CA GLN A 60 -25.33 -1.49 -11.21
C GLN A 60 -23.86 -1.96 -11.21
N LEU A 61 -23.43 -2.72 -12.22
CA LEU A 61 -22.06 -3.24 -12.29
C LEU A 61 -21.01 -2.13 -12.44
N THR A 62 -21.23 -1.18 -13.34
CA THR A 62 -20.33 -0.04 -13.55
C THR A 62 -20.32 0.89 -12.33
N ARG A 63 -21.48 1.11 -11.72
CA ARG A 63 -21.65 1.91 -10.51
C ARG A 63 -20.84 1.36 -9.35
N HIS A 64 -20.96 0.07 -9.05
CA HIS A 64 -20.19 -0.56 -7.97
C HIS A 64 -18.69 -0.44 -8.21
N ARG A 65 -18.22 -0.70 -9.44
CA ARG A 65 -16.81 -0.53 -9.79
C ARG A 65 -16.32 0.90 -9.61
N LEU A 66 -17.09 1.89 -10.06
CA LEU A 66 -16.75 3.30 -9.90
C LEU A 66 -16.72 3.73 -8.43
N GLN A 67 -17.67 3.25 -7.62
CA GLN A 67 -17.73 3.53 -6.19
C GLN A 67 -16.55 2.91 -5.44
N ASN A 68 -16.23 1.64 -5.73
CA ASN A 68 -15.05 0.97 -5.19
C ASN A 68 -13.76 1.72 -5.57
N LEU A 69 -13.54 1.98 -6.86
CA LEU A 69 -12.40 2.76 -7.37
C LEU A 69 -12.27 4.14 -6.74
N THR A 70 -13.39 4.78 -6.36
CA THR A 70 -13.36 6.10 -5.72
C THR A 70 -12.82 6.01 -4.30
N VAL A 71 -13.22 5.01 -3.52
CA VAL A 71 -12.67 4.82 -2.17
C VAL A 71 -11.20 4.44 -2.22
N SER A 72 -10.82 3.54 -3.15
CA SER A 72 -9.42 3.19 -3.42
C SER A 72 -8.58 4.38 -3.87
N LEU A 73 -9.15 5.28 -4.68
CA LEU A 73 -8.48 6.52 -5.07
C LEU A 73 -8.23 7.44 -3.87
N VAL A 74 -9.20 7.59 -2.96
CA VAL A 74 -9.01 8.39 -1.74
C VAL A 74 -7.91 7.81 -0.86
N HIS A 75 -7.93 6.50 -0.62
CA HIS A 75 -6.86 5.82 0.13
C HIS A 75 -5.50 6.02 -0.53
N SER A 76 -5.35 5.66 -1.81
CA SER A 76 -4.06 5.72 -2.50
C SER A 76 -3.50 7.14 -2.55
N CYS A 77 -4.36 8.16 -2.74
CA CYS A 77 -3.95 9.57 -2.68
C CYS A 77 -3.43 9.96 -1.30
N ILE A 78 -4.11 9.57 -0.23
CA ILE A 78 -3.67 9.87 1.15
C ILE A 78 -2.36 9.12 1.44
N ALA A 79 -2.35 7.80 1.25
CA ALA A 79 -1.20 6.96 1.54
C ALA A 79 0.04 7.36 0.73
N GLY A 80 -0.11 7.50 -0.59
CA GLY A 80 0.97 7.86 -1.51
C GLY A 80 1.52 9.26 -1.26
N CYS A 81 0.66 10.27 -1.14
CA CYS A 81 1.11 11.64 -0.88
C CYS A 81 1.73 11.78 0.51
N SER A 82 1.13 11.20 1.56
CA SER A 82 1.70 11.24 2.91
C SER A 82 3.06 10.54 2.98
N SER A 83 3.21 9.39 2.31
CA SER A 83 4.51 8.71 2.23
C SER A 83 5.56 9.55 1.50
N LEU A 84 5.21 10.14 0.35
CA LEU A 84 6.13 11.00 -0.41
C LEU A 84 6.54 12.26 0.37
N ILE A 85 5.59 12.92 1.02
CA ILE A 85 5.86 14.09 1.86
C ILE A 85 6.80 13.70 3.01
N PHE A 86 6.57 12.55 3.64
CA PHE A 86 7.44 12.07 4.71
C PHE A 86 8.86 11.76 4.19
N PHE A 87 8.98 11.11 3.03
CA PHE A 87 10.27 10.89 2.36
C PHE A 87 11.05 12.19 2.12
N ILE A 88 10.40 13.21 1.56
CA ILE A 88 11.03 14.49 1.24
C ILE A 88 11.40 15.28 2.52
N THR A 89 10.55 15.24 3.54
CA THR A 89 10.73 16.05 4.75
C THR A 89 11.59 15.39 5.83
N ARG A 90 11.76 14.05 5.78
CA ARG A 90 12.56 13.27 6.73
C ARG A 90 13.51 12.29 6.01
N PRO A 91 14.37 12.77 5.11
CA PRO A 91 15.22 11.90 4.29
C PRO A 91 16.20 11.06 5.12
N ILE A 92 16.76 11.62 6.21
CA ILE A 92 17.68 10.88 7.10
C ILE A 92 16.98 9.66 7.70
N VAL A 93 15.78 9.83 8.25
CA VAL A 93 14.98 8.72 8.79
C VAL A 93 14.66 7.70 7.70
N MET A 94 14.23 8.20 6.54
CA MET A 94 13.78 7.36 5.43
C MET A 94 14.91 6.69 4.66
N LEU A 95 16.18 7.08 4.80
CA LEU A 95 17.30 6.52 4.06
C LEU A 95 18.34 5.83 4.96
N GLU A 96 18.50 6.28 6.20
CA GLU A 96 19.57 5.81 7.10
C GLU A 96 19.03 5.01 8.30
N ASP A 97 17.78 5.21 8.72
CA ASP A 97 17.20 4.55 9.91
C ASP A 97 15.94 3.75 9.56
N ALA A 98 15.99 3.04 8.43
CA ALA A 98 14.83 2.29 7.93
C ALA A 98 14.44 1.09 8.80
N ILE A 99 15.31 0.65 9.71
CA ILE A 99 15.12 -0.53 10.57
C ILE A 99 14.57 -0.13 11.95
N HIS A 100 15.20 0.83 12.62
CA HIS A 100 14.98 1.05 14.05
C HIS A 100 14.07 2.23 14.37
N TRP A 101 13.97 3.22 13.48
CA TRP A 101 13.12 4.37 13.72
C TRP A 101 11.64 3.97 13.83
N TYR A 102 11.01 4.35 14.93
CA TYR A 102 9.59 4.12 15.15
C TYR A 102 8.96 5.34 15.81
N ASN A 103 7.78 5.71 15.32
CA ASN A 103 6.98 6.79 15.90
C ASN A 103 5.48 6.40 15.86
N PRO A 104 4.78 6.34 17.00
CA PRO A 104 3.36 5.96 17.05
C PRO A 104 2.42 6.84 16.22
N VAL A 105 2.77 8.10 15.98
CA VAL A 105 1.99 9.02 15.15
C VAL A 105 2.21 8.73 13.67
N ALA A 106 3.47 8.49 13.25
CA ALA A 106 3.76 8.09 11.87
C ALA A 106 3.15 6.69 11.54
N ALA A 107 3.16 5.77 12.51
CA ALA A 107 2.51 4.47 12.39
C ALA A 107 1.03 4.53 11.98
N GLN A 108 0.32 5.63 12.26
CA GLN A 108 -1.09 5.80 11.89
C GLN A 108 -1.34 5.70 10.38
N LEU A 109 -0.39 6.10 9.52
CA LEU A 109 -0.54 5.96 8.07
C LEU A 109 -0.61 4.50 7.63
N ILE A 110 0.17 3.64 8.30
CA ILE A 110 0.19 2.19 8.04
C ILE A 110 -1.10 1.57 8.56
N TYR A 111 -1.54 1.92 9.78
CA TYR A 111 -2.83 1.44 10.32
C TYR A 111 -4.02 1.88 9.45
N PHE A 112 -4.02 3.10 8.94
CA PHE A 112 -5.02 3.56 7.98
C PHE A 112 -5.03 2.69 6.71
N SER A 113 -3.86 2.37 6.16
CA SER A 113 -3.75 1.52 4.97
C SER A 113 -4.17 0.07 5.25
N MET A 114 -3.81 -0.48 6.40
CA MET A 114 -4.25 -1.81 6.86
C MET A 114 -5.78 -1.87 6.99
N ALA A 115 -6.39 -0.83 7.56
CA ALA A 115 -7.84 -0.72 7.65
C ALA A 115 -8.51 -0.61 6.27
N TYR A 116 -7.88 0.11 5.32
CA TYR A 116 -8.33 0.15 3.93
C TYR A 116 -8.31 -1.23 3.27
N PHE A 117 -7.23 -2.01 3.41
CA PHE A 117 -7.18 -3.35 2.82
C PHE A 117 -8.25 -4.28 3.40
N LEU A 118 -8.57 -4.17 4.69
CA LEU A 118 -9.70 -4.88 5.30
C LEU A 118 -11.04 -4.40 4.74
N TYR A 119 -11.26 -3.09 4.66
CA TYR A 119 -12.48 -2.52 4.08
C TYR A 119 -12.69 -3.01 2.65
N ASP A 120 -11.69 -2.89 1.79
CA ASP A 120 -11.80 -3.25 0.38
C ASP A 120 -11.96 -4.75 0.18
N THR A 121 -11.24 -5.56 0.98
CA THR A 121 -11.45 -7.02 1.05
C THR A 121 -12.91 -7.37 1.37
N THR A 122 -13.54 -6.70 2.33
CA THR A 122 -14.96 -6.96 2.65
C THR A 122 -15.90 -6.54 1.52
N ASP A 123 -15.59 -5.48 0.77
CA ASP A 123 -16.39 -5.05 -0.38
C ASP A 123 -16.23 -6.00 -1.57
N VAL A 124 -15.00 -6.43 -1.88
CA VAL A 124 -14.69 -7.39 -2.95
C VAL A 124 -15.38 -8.73 -2.69
N ILE A 125 -15.24 -9.33 -1.49
CA ILE A 125 -15.86 -10.62 -1.15
C ILE A 125 -17.39 -10.59 -1.32
N ARG A 126 -18.02 -9.45 -1.03
CA ARG A 126 -19.49 -9.31 -1.12
C ARG A 126 -20.00 -9.11 -2.53
N ASN A 127 -19.19 -8.52 -3.42
CA ASN A 127 -19.67 -8.00 -4.70
C ASN A 127 -19.06 -8.70 -5.92
N ASP A 128 -17.92 -9.38 -5.81
CA ASP A 128 -17.21 -9.96 -6.96
C ASP A 128 -16.56 -11.31 -6.60
N SER A 129 -16.87 -12.34 -7.39
CA SER A 129 -16.29 -13.69 -7.28
C SER A 129 -15.45 -14.07 -8.50
N SER A 130 -15.07 -13.09 -9.33
CA SER A 130 -14.24 -13.31 -10.50
C SER A 130 -12.80 -13.70 -10.15
N TRP A 131 -12.07 -14.24 -11.13
CA TRP A 131 -10.64 -14.46 -11.00
C TRP A 131 -9.87 -13.19 -10.63
N HIS A 132 -10.31 -12.04 -11.14
CA HIS A 132 -9.70 -10.76 -10.81
C HIS A 132 -9.90 -10.40 -9.32
N ALA A 133 -11.10 -10.65 -8.77
CA ALA A 133 -11.37 -10.49 -7.35
C ALA A 133 -10.44 -11.38 -6.50
N PHE A 134 -10.24 -12.65 -6.88
CA PHE A 134 -9.31 -13.54 -6.19
C PHE A 134 -7.87 -13.00 -6.18
N VAL A 135 -7.39 -12.49 -7.32
CA VAL A 135 -6.05 -11.88 -7.42
C VAL A 135 -5.91 -10.65 -6.52
N ILE A 136 -6.95 -9.81 -6.42
CA ILE A 136 -6.97 -8.65 -5.50
C ILE A 136 -6.98 -9.10 -4.04
N LEU A 137 -7.76 -10.12 -3.69
CA LEU A 137 -7.79 -10.67 -2.33
C LEU A 137 -6.44 -11.26 -1.91
N ALA A 138 -5.75 -11.96 -2.82
CA ALA A 138 -4.39 -12.43 -2.58
C ALA A 138 -3.43 -11.26 -2.35
N HIS A 139 -3.54 -10.20 -3.17
CA HIS A 139 -2.77 -8.97 -3.00
C HIS A 139 -2.99 -8.33 -1.62
N HIS A 140 -4.25 -8.14 -1.19
CA HIS A 140 -4.58 -7.61 0.13
C HIS A 140 -4.07 -8.48 1.27
N THR A 141 -4.17 -9.80 1.13
CA THR A 141 -3.68 -10.75 2.13
C THR A 141 -2.18 -10.55 2.35
N VAL A 142 -1.39 -10.50 1.28
CA VAL A 142 0.07 -10.34 1.37
C VAL A 142 0.46 -8.98 1.95
N VAL A 143 -0.12 -7.87 1.47
CA VAL A 143 0.22 -6.53 1.97
C VAL A 143 -0.19 -6.35 3.44
N TYR A 144 -1.36 -6.88 3.83
CA TYR A 144 -1.82 -6.82 5.22
C TYR A 144 -0.91 -7.63 6.14
N SER A 145 -0.50 -8.83 5.72
CA SER A 145 0.43 -9.67 6.49
C SER A 145 1.79 -9.01 6.68
N ILE A 146 2.40 -8.46 5.63
CA ILE A 146 3.74 -7.85 5.74
C ILE A 146 3.71 -6.53 6.55
N PHE A 147 2.64 -5.74 6.42
CA PHE A 147 2.44 -4.57 7.28
C PHE A 147 2.21 -4.97 8.73
N SER A 148 1.47 -6.05 8.99
CA SER A 148 1.32 -6.59 10.35
C SER A 148 2.67 -7.00 10.95
N ILE A 149 3.53 -7.68 10.19
CA ILE A 149 4.88 -8.05 10.63
C ILE A 149 5.69 -6.81 11.03
N GLY A 150 5.73 -5.77 10.18
CA GLY A 150 6.42 -4.52 10.48
C GLY A 150 5.85 -3.85 11.74
N MET A 151 4.54 -3.68 11.80
CA MET A 151 3.90 -2.96 12.89
C MET A 151 3.98 -3.69 14.24
N LEU A 152 3.79 -5.01 14.28
CA LEU A 152 3.90 -5.81 15.52
C LEU A 152 5.34 -5.89 16.04
N SER A 153 6.34 -5.75 15.16
CA SER A 153 7.74 -5.73 15.57
C SER A 153 8.19 -4.40 16.15
N HIS A 154 7.42 -3.32 15.93
CA HIS A 154 7.86 -1.93 16.14
C HIS A 154 9.18 -1.60 15.42
N LYS A 155 9.44 -2.29 14.29
CA LYS A 155 10.60 -2.11 13.42
C LYS A 155 10.13 -1.89 12.00
N PHE A 156 11.05 -1.43 11.15
CA PHE A 156 10.81 -1.29 9.71
C PHE A 156 9.70 -0.29 9.35
N LEU A 157 9.37 0.68 10.23
CA LEU A 157 8.34 1.65 9.92
C LEU A 157 8.67 2.48 8.67
N PRO A 158 9.88 3.05 8.49
CA PRO A 158 10.22 3.73 7.23
C PRO A 158 10.19 2.78 6.01
N TYR A 159 10.52 1.51 6.20
CA TYR A 159 10.40 0.48 5.16
C TYR A 159 8.94 0.30 4.68
N THR A 160 7.98 0.27 5.60
CA THR A 160 6.55 0.24 5.25
C THR A 160 6.09 1.52 4.56
N TYR A 161 6.72 2.67 4.86
CA TYR A 161 6.49 3.91 4.12
C TYR A 161 7.01 3.81 2.69
N TRP A 162 8.21 3.25 2.46
CA TRP A 162 8.66 2.95 1.09
C TRP A 162 7.62 2.10 0.36
N ALA A 163 7.10 1.04 1.00
CA ALA A 163 6.07 0.20 0.40
C ALA A 163 4.83 1.01 -0.03
N LEU A 164 4.40 2.01 0.75
CA LEU A 164 3.28 2.89 0.39
C LEU A 164 3.59 3.87 -0.75
N MET A 165 4.84 4.06 -1.17
CA MET A 165 5.16 4.89 -2.34
C MET A 165 4.55 4.33 -3.63
N VAL A 166 4.30 3.01 -3.71
CA VAL A 166 3.63 2.40 -4.87
C VAL A 166 2.21 2.94 -5.07
N GLU A 167 1.58 3.47 -4.00
CA GLU A 167 0.25 4.04 -4.06
C GLU A 167 0.18 5.32 -4.90
N ILE A 168 1.30 6.03 -5.06
CA ILE A 168 1.39 7.20 -5.95
C ILE A 168 1.05 6.77 -7.39
N ASN A 169 1.61 5.65 -7.84
CA ASN A 169 1.26 5.08 -9.14
C ASN A 169 -0.18 4.55 -9.16
N THR A 170 -0.62 3.87 -8.09
CA THR A 170 -1.99 3.37 -7.94
C THR A 170 -3.03 4.48 -8.09
N SER A 171 -2.81 5.67 -7.53
CA SER A 171 -3.71 6.82 -7.69
C SER A 171 -3.91 7.21 -9.16
N PHE A 172 -2.84 7.31 -9.94
CA PHE A 172 -2.97 7.59 -11.38
C PHE A 172 -3.68 6.47 -12.14
N LEU A 173 -3.45 5.20 -11.78
CA LEU A 173 -4.16 4.06 -12.36
C LEU A 173 -5.66 4.09 -12.03
N HIS A 174 -6.05 4.48 -10.81
CA HIS A 174 -7.45 4.62 -10.43
C HIS A 174 -8.14 5.77 -11.15
N VAL A 175 -7.52 6.96 -11.22
CA VAL A 175 -8.07 8.09 -11.99
C VAL A 175 -8.25 7.67 -13.45
N ARG A 176 -7.24 7.03 -14.06
CA ARG A 176 -7.33 6.52 -15.43
C ARG A 176 -8.52 5.55 -15.59
N SER A 177 -8.67 4.60 -14.68
CA SER A 177 -9.74 3.60 -14.71
C SER A 177 -11.12 4.23 -14.61
N ILE A 178 -11.29 5.20 -13.71
CA ILE A 178 -12.52 6.00 -13.59
C ILE A 178 -12.80 6.75 -14.90
N MET A 179 -11.80 7.39 -15.50
CA MET A 179 -11.96 8.10 -16.77
C MET A 179 -12.36 7.17 -17.93
N ARG A 180 -11.88 5.93 -17.98
CA ARG A 180 -12.27 4.96 -19.03
C ARG A 180 -13.68 4.43 -18.84
N LEU A 181 -14.12 4.26 -17.60
CA LEU A 181 -15.48 3.79 -17.29
C LEU A 181 -16.54 4.88 -17.48
N THR A 182 -16.15 6.15 -17.39
CA THR A 182 -17.08 7.31 -17.45
C THR A 182 -17.11 7.98 -18.82
N ASN A 183 -16.01 7.97 -19.58
CA ASN A 183 -15.93 8.65 -20.88
C ASN A 183 -16.11 7.65 -22.04
N ARG A 184 -16.96 8.01 -23.01
CA ARG A 184 -17.20 7.19 -24.21
C ARG A 184 -15.99 7.12 -25.15
N ASP A 185 -15.21 8.20 -25.23
CA ASP A 185 -14.03 8.30 -26.12
C ASP A 185 -12.86 9.01 -25.40
N PRO A 186 -12.25 8.34 -24.40
CA PRO A 186 -11.26 8.96 -23.52
C PRO A 186 -10.00 9.43 -24.29
N CYS A 187 -9.66 8.78 -25.40
CA CYS A 187 -8.49 9.11 -26.21
C CYS A 187 -8.54 10.50 -26.87
N LYS A 188 -9.72 11.13 -26.95
CA LYS A 188 -9.85 12.52 -27.41
C LYS A 188 -9.60 13.53 -26.30
N ASN A 189 -9.67 13.12 -25.03
CA ASN A 189 -9.50 14.00 -23.89
C ASN A 189 -8.00 14.17 -23.55
N LEU A 190 -7.50 15.40 -23.62
CA LEU A 190 -6.11 15.70 -23.25
C LEU A 190 -5.78 15.31 -21.81
N CYS A 191 -6.72 15.52 -20.88
CA CYS A 191 -6.56 15.12 -19.48
C CYS A 191 -6.34 13.61 -19.36
N TYR A 192 -7.08 12.80 -20.12
CA TYR A 192 -6.91 11.35 -20.12
C TYR A 192 -5.52 10.94 -20.62
N LYS A 193 -5.03 11.57 -21.69
CA LYS A 193 -3.68 11.32 -22.23
C LYS A 193 -2.61 11.66 -21.19
N THR A 194 -2.74 12.79 -20.52
CA THR A 194 -1.81 13.21 -19.46
C THR A 194 -1.83 12.22 -18.29
N ILE A 195 -3.02 11.84 -17.80
CA ILE A 195 -3.14 10.86 -16.71
C ILE A 195 -2.58 9.50 -17.12
N SER A 196 -2.81 9.07 -18.36
CA SER A 196 -2.27 7.79 -18.86
C SER A 196 -0.74 7.81 -18.97
N LEU A 197 -0.16 8.93 -19.43
CA LEU A 197 1.28 9.13 -19.43
C LEU A 197 1.85 9.15 -18.00
N LEU A 198 1.22 9.86 -17.06
CA LEU A 198 1.65 9.88 -15.66
C LEU A 198 1.52 8.50 -15.01
N ALA A 199 0.45 7.77 -15.26
CA ALA A 199 0.28 6.40 -14.80
C ALA A 199 1.39 5.48 -15.34
N PHE A 200 1.82 5.67 -16.59
CA PHE A 200 2.94 4.94 -17.18
C PHE A 200 4.29 5.34 -16.56
N LEU A 201 4.61 6.64 -16.47
CA LEU A 201 5.90 7.12 -15.94
C LEU A 201 6.07 6.79 -14.46
N THR A 202 5.03 7.03 -13.64
CA THR A 202 5.06 6.70 -12.22
C THR A 202 5.15 5.20 -11.96
N PHE A 203 4.76 4.36 -12.93
CA PHE A 203 4.90 2.91 -12.82
C PHE A 203 6.36 2.49 -12.67
N PHE A 204 7.25 3.07 -13.47
CA PHE A 204 8.67 2.74 -13.41
C PHE A 204 9.34 3.32 -12.16
N VAL A 205 9.01 4.56 -11.81
CA VAL A 205 9.66 5.25 -10.69
C VAL A 205 9.15 4.76 -9.34
N PHE A 206 7.85 4.89 -9.07
CA PHE A 206 7.28 4.70 -7.74
C PHE A 206 6.83 3.26 -7.47
N ARG A 207 6.62 2.45 -8.51
CA ARG A 207 6.28 1.04 -8.33
C ARG A 207 7.49 0.14 -8.52
N LEU A 208 8.05 0.06 -9.73
CA LEU A 208 9.21 -0.81 -9.97
C LEU A 208 10.48 -0.34 -9.24
N GLY A 209 10.76 0.97 -9.26
CA GLY A 209 11.92 1.55 -8.57
C GLY A 209 11.86 1.32 -7.06
N THR A 210 10.70 1.57 -6.43
CA THR A 210 10.48 1.28 -5.00
C THR A 210 10.66 -0.20 -4.67
N LEU A 211 10.04 -1.11 -5.42
CA LEU A 211 10.17 -2.55 -5.20
C LEU A 211 11.63 -3.00 -5.34
N LEU A 212 12.36 -2.46 -6.33
CA LEU A 212 13.78 -2.77 -6.53
C LEU A 212 14.63 -2.25 -5.37
N TRP A 213 14.38 -1.01 -4.92
CA TRP A 213 15.07 -0.41 -3.79
C TRP A 213 14.88 -1.23 -2.52
N MET A 214 13.63 -1.61 -2.21
CA MET A 214 13.28 -2.45 -1.07
C MET A 214 13.98 -3.81 -1.11
N MET A 215 13.97 -4.47 -2.27
CA MET A 215 14.66 -5.75 -2.46
C MET A 215 16.17 -5.63 -2.29
N LEU A 216 16.80 -4.60 -2.88
CA LEU A 216 18.23 -4.35 -2.68
C LEU A 216 18.56 -4.05 -1.22
N PHE A 217 17.71 -3.29 -0.52
CA PHE A 217 17.88 -3.01 0.90
C PHE A 217 17.89 -4.29 1.73
N MET A 218 16.94 -5.20 1.50
CA MET A 218 16.85 -6.47 2.22
C MET A 218 18.05 -7.39 1.94
N VAL A 219 18.56 -7.41 0.70
CA VAL A 219 19.76 -8.17 0.34
C VAL A 219 21.02 -7.57 0.96
N MET A 220 21.18 -6.25 0.91
CA MET A 220 22.37 -5.56 1.44
C MET A 220 22.44 -5.60 2.96
N ASN A 221 21.31 -5.63 3.65
CA ASN A 221 21.21 -5.73 5.10
C ASN A 221 20.95 -7.17 5.56
N TYR A 222 21.22 -8.16 4.72
CA TYR A 222 21.09 -9.56 5.11
C TYR A 222 21.97 -9.86 6.33
N GLY A 223 21.37 -10.44 7.37
CA GLY A 223 22.08 -10.80 8.60
C GLY A 223 22.25 -9.67 9.61
N THR A 224 21.61 -8.50 9.43
CA THR A 224 21.57 -7.44 10.47
C THR A 224 20.36 -7.53 11.40
N PHE A 225 19.40 -8.41 11.09
CA PHE A 225 18.19 -8.68 11.86
C PHE A 225 17.76 -10.14 11.65
N HIS A 226 16.73 -10.58 12.39
CA HIS A 226 16.26 -11.96 12.37
C HIS A 226 15.91 -12.41 10.93
N PRO A 227 16.38 -13.58 10.46
CA PRO A 227 16.18 -14.04 9.07
C PRO A 227 14.72 -14.10 8.63
N PHE A 228 13.78 -14.26 9.56
CA PHE A 228 12.33 -14.20 9.31
C PHE A 228 11.91 -12.92 8.57
N TYR A 229 12.43 -11.76 8.96
CA TYR A 229 12.09 -10.49 8.32
C TYR A 229 12.61 -10.43 6.88
N THR A 230 13.84 -10.92 6.63
CA THR A 230 14.39 -10.97 5.28
C THR A 230 13.57 -11.92 4.40
N TYR A 231 13.29 -13.14 4.85
CA TYR A 231 12.56 -14.12 4.04
C TYR A 231 11.12 -13.70 3.78
N SER A 232 10.42 -13.15 4.77
CA SER A 232 9.06 -12.65 4.59
C SER A 232 9.01 -11.46 3.63
N SER A 233 9.93 -10.50 3.74
CA SER A 233 9.99 -9.34 2.84
C SER A 233 10.32 -9.73 1.41
N LEU A 234 11.38 -10.53 1.19
CA LEU A 234 11.77 -10.97 -0.16
C LEU A 234 10.66 -11.78 -0.83
N THR A 235 9.95 -12.62 -0.08
CA THR A 235 8.79 -13.37 -0.59
C THR A 235 7.67 -12.42 -1.04
N ALA A 236 7.35 -11.42 -0.21
CA ALA A 236 6.34 -10.41 -0.55
C ALA A 236 6.76 -9.56 -1.76
N GLU A 237 8.02 -9.15 -1.86
CA GLU A 237 8.54 -8.37 -2.98
C GLU A 237 8.49 -9.14 -4.29
N VAL A 238 8.89 -10.42 -4.31
CA VAL A 238 8.75 -11.27 -5.50
C VAL A 238 7.28 -11.35 -5.93
N PHE A 239 6.36 -11.53 -4.98
CA PHE A 239 4.92 -11.49 -5.25
C PHE A 239 4.48 -10.16 -5.86
N PHE A 240 4.87 -9.01 -5.28
CA PHE A 240 4.48 -7.68 -5.78
C PHE A 240 5.16 -7.31 -7.10
N PHE A 241 6.36 -7.82 -7.37
CA PHE A 241 7.02 -7.68 -8.67
C PHE A 241 6.22 -8.42 -9.75
N ILE A 242 5.89 -9.69 -9.53
CA ILE A 242 5.07 -10.48 -10.47
C ILE A 242 3.71 -9.79 -10.68
N PHE A 243 3.05 -9.38 -9.59
CA PHE A 243 1.79 -8.63 -9.64
C PHE A 243 1.92 -7.35 -10.47
N SER A 244 3.03 -6.62 -10.32
CA SER A 244 3.30 -5.42 -11.10
C SER A 244 3.53 -5.74 -12.59
N ILE A 245 4.19 -6.84 -12.94
CA ILE A 245 4.30 -7.25 -14.36
C ILE A 245 2.92 -7.51 -14.96
N PHE A 246 2.01 -8.16 -14.23
CA PHE A 246 0.63 -8.36 -14.70
C PHE A 246 -0.11 -7.03 -14.91
N LEU A 247 0.02 -6.08 -13.98
CA LEU A 247 -0.56 -4.74 -14.11
C LEU A 247 0.02 -3.96 -15.30
N LEU A 248 1.34 -4.03 -15.50
CA LEU A 248 2.01 -3.35 -16.62
C LEU A 248 1.54 -3.93 -17.96
N ARG A 249 1.46 -5.26 -18.08
CA ARG A 249 0.92 -5.92 -19.27
C ARG A 249 -0.51 -5.47 -19.54
N HIS A 250 -1.35 -5.42 -18.51
CA HIS A 250 -2.74 -4.95 -18.65
C HIS A 250 -2.78 -3.50 -19.13
N LEU A 251 -2.01 -2.60 -18.52
CA LEU A 251 -1.90 -1.20 -18.93
C LEU A 251 -1.48 -1.07 -20.40
N LEU A 252 -0.44 -1.78 -20.83
CA LEU A 252 0.07 -1.75 -22.21
C LEU A 252 -0.94 -2.28 -23.24
N ILE A 253 -1.69 -3.33 -22.89
CA ILE A 253 -2.77 -3.85 -23.73
C ILE A 253 -3.88 -2.80 -23.87
N GLU A 254 -4.22 -2.12 -22.80
CA GLU A 254 -5.29 -1.12 -22.81
C GLU A 254 -4.93 0.16 -23.56
N GLU A 255 -3.64 0.50 -23.65
CA GLU A 255 -3.12 1.58 -24.50
C GLU A 255 -2.94 1.13 -25.97
N GLY A 256 -3.21 -0.14 -26.29
CA GLY A 256 -3.04 -0.68 -27.64
C GLY A 256 -1.58 -0.85 -28.08
N ILE A 257 -0.63 -0.79 -27.13
CA ILE A 257 0.81 -0.99 -27.40
C ILE A 257 1.12 -2.49 -27.52
N LEU A 258 0.47 -3.31 -26.71
CA LEU A 258 0.56 -4.77 -26.80
C LEU A 258 -0.76 -5.34 -27.31
N GLU A 259 -0.67 -6.31 -28.22
CA GLU A 259 -1.84 -7.09 -28.60
C GLU A 259 -2.28 -8.00 -27.45
N LYS A 260 -3.59 -8.21 -27.31
CA LYS A 260 -4.11 -9.25 -26.43
C LYS A 260 -3.64 -10.59 -26.99
N ALA A 261 -2.64 -11.20 -26.35
CA ALA A 261 -2.28 -12.58 -26.64
C ALA A 261 -3.56 -13.44 -26.53
N VAL A 262 -4.01 -13.99 -27.66
CA VAL A 262 -5.08 -14.97 -27.73
C VAL A 262 -4.50 -16.28 -27.20
N LEU A 263 -4.64 -16.50 -25.89
CA LEU A 263 -4.46 -17.80 -25.26
C LEU A 263 -5.78 -18.19 -24.62
#